data_AF-Q876H0-F1
#
_entry.id   AF-Q876H0-F1
#
_cell.length_a   1.000
_cell.length_b   1.000
_cell.length_c   1.000
_cell.angle_alpha   90.00
_cell.angle_beta   90.00
_cell.angle_gamma   90.00
#
_symmetry.space_group_name_H-M   'P 1'
#
loop_
_entity.id
_entity.type
_entity.pdbx_description
1 polymer ?
#
loop_
_entity_poly.entity_id
_entity_poly.type
_entity_poly.pdbx_seq_one_letter_code
_entity_poly.pdbx_strand_id
1 'polypeptide(L)'
;TLQGEIMSTLDEQNNLKERRKKQSSMIRSHEQELTATKGKKFLSLGNEIDMMKQELLFIKNVITQDFAPTYSNNKNDKMKGLGITGQQKRSKLVNVIRRESGNPDLLELLMDLNGYTLEITESFLKKINVAELDENRALGPVQAISTVVNSLVRHGLLIQTSKFMSKVLLTFENIVMNLPKDQTMVGGIFWLSNLSRFPPFVANQKTLYDGNGKDEKDRLALLYLNELENESVRVFDKIYSIWLVKLMKHVSVNMNISELMLDEKTFTNPRDEKFAEIRVFLDKFDSAMHQFKVGGTVRTKIYNDILKYLNVLLFNDLITKCPTLNWKYGHEVDKNIKQLMAWFEPKTDGARSNLIQTVQSVKILQMKIGNLKEFKLLFDFWYALNPAQIQAILLKYKPTSKNEVGVPNEILNYLANLVKRENSALPGKMEIMLTADFDSIKKHLHDGADEIPRGFNAEGLTIVNKIIELSLE
;
A
#
# COMPACT_ATOMS: atom_id res chain seq x y z
N THR A 1 -20.69 -20.23 -41.89
CA THR A 1 -19.39 -19.54 -41.69
C THR A 1 -19.49 -18.04 -41.93
N LEU A 2 -20.15 -17.54 -42.98
CA LEU A 2 -20.41 -16.08 -43.13
C LEU A 2 -21.52 -15.53 -42.20
N GLN A 3 -22.62 -16.27 -41.99
CA GLN A 3 -23.73 -15.85 -41.13
C GLN A 3 -23.34 -15.72 -39.64
N GLY A 4 -22.42 -16.56 -39.16
CA GLY A 4 -21.92 -16.50 -37.79
C GLY A 4 -21.03 -15.28 -37.54
N GLU A 5 -20.20 -14.93 -38.52
CA GLU A 5 -19.40 -13.71 -38.50
C GLU A 5 -20.30 -12.47 -38.53
N ILE A 6 -21.29 -12.41 -39.42
CA ILE A 6 -22.25 -11.29 -39.49
C ILE A 6 -23.00 -11.11 -38.17
N MET A 7 -23.42 -12.21 -37.53
CA MET A 7 -24.11 -12.15 -36.24
C MET A 7 -23.18 -11.64 -35.12
N SER A 8 -21.93 -12.09 -35.10
CA SER A 8 -20.91 -11.62 -34.16
C SER A 8 -20.63 -10.12 -34.31
N THR A 9 -20.48 -9.64 -35.55
CA THR A 9 -20.23 -8.22 -35.83
C THR A 9 -21.44 -7.35 -35.46
N LEU A 10 -22.66 -7.87 -35.64
CA LEU A 10 -23.89 -7.18 -35.27
C LEU A 10 -24.04 -7.07 -33.75
N ASP A 11 -23.70 -8.14 -33.01
CA ASP A 11 -23.67 -8.15 -31.55
C ASP A 11 -22.61 -7.19 -31.01
N GLU A 12 -21.42 -7.15 -31.61
CA GLU A 12 -20.39 -6.16 -31.28
C GLU A 12 -20.87 -4.72 -31.51
N GLN A 13 -21.53 -4.45 -32.64
CA GLN A 13 -22.05 -3.12 -32.95
C GLN A 13 -23.15 -2.69 -31.97
N ASN A 14 -24.02 -3.61 -31.56
CA ASN A 14 -25.07 -3.35 -30.56
C ASN A 14 -24.47 -3.10 -29.17
N ASN A 15 -23.46 -3.89 -28.79
CA ASN A 15 -22.72 -3.67 -27.55
C ASN A 15 -22.02 -2.30 -27.54
N LEU A 16 -21.42 -1.88 -28.66
CA LEU A 16 -20.82 -0.54 -28.80
C LEU A 16 -21.85 0.59 -28.68
N LYS A 17 -23.06 0.41 -29.23
CA LYS A 17 -24.15 1.40 -29.08
C LYS A 17 -24.62 1.52 -27.64
N GLU A 18 -24.80 0.40 -26.94
CA GLU A 18 -25.17 0.37 -25.52
C GLU A 18 -24.08 0.99 -24.64
N ARG A 19 -22.80 0.70 -24.91
CA ARG A 19 -21.65 1.35 -24.25
C ARG A 19 -21.71 2.86 -24.40
N ARG A 20 -21.87 3.35 -25.64
CA ARG A 20 -21.96 4.79 -25.93
C ARG A 20 -23.12 5.44 -25.18
N LYS A 21 -24.30 4.80 -25.15
CA LYS A 21 -25.48 5.31 -24.45
C LYS A 21 -25.25 5.44 -22.94
N LYS A 22 -24.61 4.44 -22.31
CA LYS A 22 -24.26 4.48 -20.88
C LYS A 22 -23.21 5.55 -20.57
N GLN A 23 -22.13 5.63 -21.35
CA GLN A 23 -21.14 6.71 -21.22
C GLN A 23 -21.78 8.10 -21.37
N SER A 24 -22.62 8.31 -22.39
CA SER A 24 -23.33 9.57 -22.59
C SER A 24 -24.27 9.92 -21.44
N SER A 25 -24.93 8.93 -20.81
CA SER A 25 -25.77 9.19 -19.62
C SER A 25 -24.96 9.61 -18.39
N MET A 26 -23.81 8.97 -18.14
CA MET A 26 -22.92 9.35 -17.03
C MET A 26 -22.35 10.75 -17.22
N ILE A 27 -21.90 11.08 -18.44
CA ILE A 27 -21.40 12.42 -18.78
C ILE A 27 -22.47 13.49 -18.53
N ARG A 28 -23.72 13.27 -19.00
CA ARG A 28 -24.82 14.22 -18.79
C ARG A 28 -25.16 14.40 -17.30
N SER A 29 -25.16 13.33 -16.51
CA SER A 29 -25.40 13.41 -15.06
C SER A 29 -24.32 14.26 -14.38
N HIS A 30 -23.06 14.06 -14.75
CA HIS A 30 -21.96 14.82 -14.18
C HIS A 30 -21.95 16.29 -14.64
N GLU A 31 -22.28 16.57 -15.90
CA GLU A 31 -22.46 17.94 -16.40
C GLU A 31 -23.58 18.69 -15.65
N GLN A 32 -24.65 17.99 -15.25
CA GLN A 32 -25.72 18.55 -14.42
C GLN A 32 -25.24 18.88 -12.99
N GLU A 33 -24.39 18.02 -12.40
CA GLU A 33 -23.78 18.30 -11.09
C GLU A 33 -22.79 19.48 -11.14
N LEU A 34 -21.98 19.55 -12.21
CA LEU A 34 -21.02 20.64 -12.48
C LEU A 34 -21.72 21.98 -12.70
N THR A 35 -22.83 21.98 -13.45
CA THR A 35 -23.63 23.21 -13.66
C THR A 35 -24.31 23.68 -12.37
N ALA A 36 -24.68 22.79 -11.45
CA ALA A 36 -25.17 23.14 -10.13
C ALA A 36 -24.09 23.71 -9.19
N THR A 37 -22.80 23.42 -9.44
CA THR A 37 -21.67 23.92 -8.64
C THR A 37 -21.03 25.20 -9.19
N LYS A 38 -21.24 25.54 -10.47
CA LYS A 38 -20.69 26.72 -11.18
C LYS A 38 -21.02 28.11 -10.60
N GLY A 39 -21.76 28.21 -9.49
CA GLY A 39 -22.05 29.47 -8.78
C GLY A 39 -21.38 29.61 -7.41
N LYS A 40 -20.68 28.59 -6.89
CA LYS A 40 -20.03 28.66 -5.57
C LYS A 40 -18.61 29.22 -5.72
N LYS A 41 -18.36 30.40 -5.17
CA LYS A 41 -16.99 30.95 -5.03
C LYS A 41 -16.14 29.93 -4.26
N PHE A 42 -15.07 29.44 -4.87
CA PHE A 42 -14.08 28.60 -4.21
C PHE A 42 -13.45 29.39 -3.05
N LEU A 43 -13.36 28.75 -1.89
CA LEU A 43 -12.84 29.37 -0.66
C LEU A 43 -11.31 29.39 -0.60
N SER A 44 -10.65 28.46 -1.29
CA SER A 44 -9.21 28.22 -1.29
C SER A 44 -8.78 27.46 -2.54
N LEU A 45 -7.50 27.54 -2.90
CA LEU A 45 -6.91 26.74 -3.99
C LEU A 45 -7.02 25.23 -3.74
N GLY A 46 -6.94 24.80 -2.47
CA GLY A 46 -7.04 23.39 -2.10
C GLY A 46 -8.38 22.77 -2.50
N ASN A 47 -9.48 23.49 -2.28
CA ASN A 47 -10.82 23.04 -2.65
C ASN A 47 -10.99 22.91 -4.18
N GLU A 48 -10.33 23.77 -4.94
CA GLU A 48 -10.33 23.71 -6.41
C GLU A 48 -9.55 22.50 -6.92
N ILE A 49 -8.38 22.21 -6.32
CA ILE A 49 -7.58 21.02 -6.65
C ILE A 49 -8.33 19.73 -6.36
N ASP A 50 -9.04 19.64 -5.23
CA ASP A 50 -9.78 18.42 -4.89
C ASP A 50 -10.98 18.20 -5.82
N MET A 51 -11.66 19.27 -6.24
CA MET A 51 -12.67 19.16 -7.31
C MET A 51 -12.05 18.68 -8.62
N MET A 52 -10.92 19.25 -9.05
CA MET A 52 -10.23 18.79 -10.25
C MET A 52 -9.81 17.32 -10.17
N LYS A 53 -9.33 16.84 -9.01
CA LYS A 53 -9.02 15.41 -8.81
C LYS A 53 -10.25 14.53 -8.93
N GLN A 54 -11.39 14.94 -8.38
CA GLN A 54 -12.66 14.21 -8.51
C GLN A 54 -13.12 14.15 -9.98
N GLU A 55 -13.00 15.26 -10.71
CA GLU A 55 -13.31 15.30 -12.14
C GLU A 55 -12.37 14.37 -12.94
N LEU A 56 -11.06 14.40 -12.67
CA LEU A 56 -10.10 13.49 -13.31
C LEU A 56 -10.41 12.02 -13.01
N LEU A 57 -10.81 11.70 -11.77
CA LEU A 57 -11.21 10.35 -11.39
C LEU A 57 -12.49 9.92 -12.12
N PHE A 58 -13.47 10.82 -12.23
CA PHE A 58 -14.68 10.59 -13.02
C PHE A 58 -14.35 10.33 -14.49
N ILE A 59 -13.56 11.19 -15.12
CA ILE A 59 -13.13 11.04 -16.51
C ILE A 59 -12.43 9.70 -16.72
N LYS A 60 -11.49 9.36 -15.83
CA LYS A 60 -10.79 8.07 -15.87
C LYS A 60 -11.78 6.90 -15.80
N ASN A 61 -12.72 6.92 -14.85
CA ASN A 61 -13.73 5.87 -14.70
C ASN A 61 -14.63 5.72 -15.93
N VAL A 62 -15.02 6.83 -16.57
CA VAL A 62 -15.81 6.81 -17.81
C VAL A 62 -15.02 6.16 -18.96
N ILE A 63 -13.72 6.43 -19.04
CA ILE A 63 -12.81 5.87 -20.06
C ILE A 63 -12.55 4.37 -19.81
N THR A 64 -12.37 3.94 -18.56
CA THR A 64 -11.93 2.57 -18.21
C THR A 64 -13.06 1.56 -17.99
N GLN A 65 -14.32 1.89 -18.24
CA GLN A 65 -15.41 0.91 -18.11
C GLN A 65 -15.32 -0.18 -19.20
N ASP A 66 -14.73 -1.32 -18.85
CA ASP A 66 -14.78 -2.56 -19.63
C ASP A 66 -16.16 -3.23 -19.48
N PHE A 67 -16.94 -3.26 -20.57
CA PHE A 67 -18.08 -4.16 -20.70
C PHE A 67 -17.65 -5.42 -21.44
N ALA A 68 -17.15 -6.43 -20.73
CA ALA A 68 -17.01 -7.76 -21.33
C ALA A 68 -18.39 -8.28 -21.77
N PRO A 69 -18.51 -8.96 -22.93
CA PRO A 69 -19.78 -9.58 -23.33
C PRO A 69 -20.08 -10.72 -22.36
N THR A 70 -20.97 -10.46 -21.39
CA THR A 70 -21.62 -11.53 -20.62
C THR A 70 -22.50 -12.33 -21.57
N TYR A 71 -22.03 -13.49 -22.02
CA TYR A 71 -22.92 -14.51 -22.53
C TYR A 71 -23.92 -14.90 -21.41
N SER A 72 -25.20 -14.60 -21.67
CA SER A 72 -26.39 -15.06 -20.95
C SER A 72 -26.49 -14.74 -19.45
N ASN A 73 -27.00 -13.54 -19.15
CA ASN A 73 -27.81 -13.32 -17.95
C ASN A 73 -29.29 -13.33 -18.37
N ASN A 74 -29.90 -14.51 -18.42
CA ASN A 74 -31.35 -14.65 -18.45
C ASN A 74 -31.76 -15.79 -17.51
N LYS A 75 -32.17 -15.44 -16.28
CA LYS A 75 -33.46 -15.85 -15.70
C LYS A 75 -33.64 -15.24 -14.29
N ASN A 76 -34.67 -14.41 -14.21
CA ASN A 76 -35.48 -14.04 -13.05
C ASN A 76 -34.84 -13.20 -11.96
N ASP A 77 -34.81 -11.89 -12.22
CA ASP A 77 -34.68 -10.85 -11.21
C ASP A 77 -36.09 -10.48 -10.69
N LYS A 78 -36.40 -10.84 -9.44
CA LYS A 78 -37.42 -10.16 -8.64
C LYS A 78 -36.68 -9.37 -7.58
N MET A 79 -36.81 -8.05 -7.65
CA MET A 79 -36.32 -7.06 -6.69
C MET A 79 -36.42 -7.50 -5.22
N LYS A 80 -35.37 -7.23 -4.44
CA LYS A 80 -35.35 -6.22 -3.35
C LYS A 80 -34.05 -6.23 -2.54
N GLY A 81 -33.46 -5.04 -2.35
CA GLY A 81 -32.98 -4.58 -1.04
C GLY A 81 -31.49 -4.74 -0.69
N LEU A 82 -30.86 -3.60 -0.44
CA LEU A 82 -29.80 -3.32 0.55
C LEU A 82 -28.45 -4.08 0.45
N GLY A 83 -27.41 -3.31 0.12
CA GLY A 83 -26.12 -3.31 0.81
C GLY A 83 -25.40 -4.64 0.93
N ILE A 84 -24.82 -5.13 -0.16
CA ILE A 84 -23.69 -6.08 -0.10
C ILE A 84 -22.69 -5.67 -1.17
N THR A 85 -21.44 -5.55 -0.72
CA THR A 85 -20.21 -5.46 -1.52
C THR A 85 -20.31 -6.35 -2.77
N GLY A 86 -20.11 -5.76 -3.94
CA GLY A 86 -20.08 -6.51 -5.20
C GLY A 86 -18.93 -7.51 -5.16
N GLN A 87 -19.22 -8.77 -4.79
CA GLN A 87 -18.38 -9.89 -5.13
C GLN A 87 -18.33 -9.94 -6.66
N GLN A 88 -17.19 -9.55 -7.23
CA GLN A 88 -16.87 -9.89 -8.61
C GLN A 88 -17.02 -11.41 -8.73
N LYS A 89 -17.98 -11.83 -9.56
CA LYS A 89 -18.26 -13.24 -9.85
C LYS A 89 -16.99 -13.80 -10.51
N ARG A 90 -16.17 -14.53 -9.75
CA ARG A 90 -14.94 -15.17 -10.26
C ARG A 90 -15.28 -15.97 -11.51
N SER A 91 -14.54 -15.75 -12.59
CA SER A 91 -14.59 -16.62 -13.76
C SER A 91 -14.32 -18.05 -13.32
N LYS A 92 -15.04 -19.03 -13.88
CA LYS A 92 -14.79 -20.45 -13.57
C LYS A 92 -13.34 -20.77 -13.93
N LEU A 93 -12.53 -21.11 -12.93
CA LEU A 93 -11.15 -21.55 -13.13
C LEU A 93 -11.17 -22.96 -13.76
N VAL A 94 -10.48 -23.13 -14.87
CA VAL A 94 -10.46 -24.39 -15.63
C VAL A 94 -9.01 -24.82 -15.81
N ASN A 95 -8.74 -26.12 -15.62
CA ASN A 95 -7.42 -26.70 -15.92
C ASN A 95 -7.22 -26.83 -17.42
N VAL A 96 -5.98 -26.60 -17.86
CA VAL A 96 -5.60 -26.49 -19.25
C VAL A 96 -4.44 -27.45 -19.53
N ILE A 97 -4.67 -28.76 -19.38
CA ILE A 97 -3.59 -29.76 -19.48
C ILE A 97 -2.90 -29.64 -20.84
N ARG A 98 -1.59 -29.36 -20.81
CA ARG A 98 -0.74 -29.29 -21.98
C ARG A 98 -0.07 -30.66 -22.16
N ARG A 99 -0.42 -31.37 -23.24
CA ARG A 99 0.14 -32.71 -23.53
C ARG A 99 1.55 -32.67 -24.13
N GLU A 100 2.05 -31.49 -24.47
CA GLU A 100 3.15 -31.35 -25.42
C GLU A 100 4.57 -31.38 -24.81
N SER A 101 4.78 -31.62 -23.50
CA SER A 101 6.16 -31.68 -22.94
C SER A 101 6.23 -32.10 -21.46
N GLY A 102 5.57 -33.19 -21.04
CA GLY A 102 5.61 -33.60 -19.62
C GLY A 102 6.15 -35.02 -19.43
N ASN A 103 7.21 -35.16 -18.64
CA ASN A 103 7.58 -36.44 -18.02
C ASN A 103 6.34 -36.97 -17.24
N PRO A 104 5.86 -38.20 -17.47
CA PRO A 104 4.66 -38.72 -16.81
C PRO A 104 4.79 -38.73 -15.28
N ASP A 105 5.99 -38.99 -14.78
CA ASP A 105 6.29 -39.01 -13.35
C ASP A 105 6.21 -37.60 -12.73
N LEU A 106 6.56 -36.57 -13.51
CA LEU A 106 6.40 -35.17 -13.10
C LEU A 106 4.91 -34.82 -13.00
N LEU A 107 4.10 -35.24 -13.97
CA LEU A 107 2.66 -34.95 -13.94
C LEU A 107 1.98 -35.63 -12.76
N GLU A 108 2.34 -36.88 -12.44
CA GLU A 108 1.86 -37.58 -11.24
C GLU A 108 2.21 -36.81 -9.96
N LEU A 109 3.46 -36.34 -9.86
CA LEU A 109 3.92 -35.56 -8.71
C LEU A 109 3.18 -34.22 -8.56
N LEU A 110 2.93 -33.51 -9.67
CA LEU A 110 2.20 -32.24 -9.67
C LEU A 110 0.70 -32.41 -9.34
N MET A 111 0.15 -33.61 -9.56
CA MET A 111 -1.22 -33.96 -9.20
C MET A 111 -1.39 -34.21 -7.69
N ASP A 112 -0.33 -34.61 -6.97
CA ASP A 112 -0.34 -34.70 -5.50
C ASP A 112 -0.20 -33.33 -4.82
N LEU A 113 -1.29 -32.55 -4.90
CA LEU A 113 -1.37 -31.22 -4.26
C LEU A 113 -0.99 -31.23 -2.78
N ASN A 114 -1.35 -32.29 -2.05
CA ASN A 114 -1.14 -32.32 -0.60
C ASN A 114 0.35 -32.47 -0.25
N GLY A 115 1.08 -33.32 -0.98
CA GLY A 115 2.50 -33.58 -0.74
C GLY A 115 3.34 -32.31 -0.74
N TYR A 116 3.44 -31.63 -1.89
CA TYR A 116 4.26 -30.42 -2.00
C TYR A 116 3.71 -29.23 -1.21
N THR A 117 2.39 -29.16 -0.97
CA THR A 117 1.81 -28.09 -0.14
C THR A 117 2.24 -28.23 1.32
N LEU A 118 2.14 -29.43 1.90
CA LEU A 118 2.55 -29.67 3.29
C LEU A 118 4.07 -29.59 3.46
N GLU A 119 4.83 -30.06 2.48
CA GLU A 119 6.28 -29.94 2.49
C GLU A 119 6.72 -28.46 2.54
N ILE A 120 6.18 -27.62 1.65
CA ILE A 120 6.49 -26.19 1.64
C ILE A 120 5.96 -25.49 2.90
N THR A 121 4.69 -25.68 3.25
CA THR A 121 4.07 -24.86 4.32
C THR A 121 4.44 -25.31 5.72
N GLU A 122 4.35 -26.60 6.03
CA GLU A 122 4.55 -27.12 7.38
C GLU A 122 5.99 -27.57 7.63
N SER A 123 6.63 -28.19 6.64
CA SER A 123 7.98 -28.75 6.82
C SER A 123 9.09 -27.74 6.56
N PHE A 124 8.84 -26.72 5.73
CA PHE A 124 9.82 -25.71 5.38
C PHE A 124 9.48 -24.33 5.95
N LEU A 125 8.49 -23.61 5.40
CA LEU A 125 8.22 -22.21 5.73
C LEU A 125 8.06 -21.97 7.25
N LYS A 126 7.27 -22.80 7.95
CA LYS A 126 7.06 -22.66 9.40
C LYS A 126 8.27 -23.01 10.26
N LYS A 127 9.25 -23.74 9.72
CA LYS A 127 10.44 -24.18 10.47
C LYS A 127 11.66 -23.27 10.24
N ILE A 128 11.55 -22.29 9.35
CA ILE A 128 12.65 -21.35 9.10
C ILE A 128 12.90 -20.50 10.34
N ASN A 129 14.11 -20.61 10.89
CA ASN A 129 14.62 -19.73 11.91
C ASN A 129 15.43 -18.59 11.27
N VAL A 130 14.83 -17.40 11.18
CA VAL A 130 15.45 -16.26 10.49
C VAL A 130 16.77 -15.82 11.15
N ALA A 131 16.93 -16.04 12.47
CA ALA A 131 18.14 -15.64 13.19
C ALA A 131 19.39 -16.45 12.81
N GLU A 132 19.21 -17.64 12.23
CA GLU A 132 20.29 -18.59 11.90
C GLU A 132 20.55 -18.68 10.38
N LEU A 133 19.89 -17.84 9.57
CA LEU A 133 20.00 -17.91 8.12
C LEU A 133 21.26 -17.22 7.59
N ASP A 134 21.97 -17.93 6.71
CA ASP A 134 23.02 -17.38 5.84
C ASP A 134 22.41 -16.47 4.75
N GLU A 135 23.15 -15.44 4.34
CA GLU A 135 22.78 -14.47 3.29
C GLU A 135 22.47 -15.15 1.95
N ASN A 136 23.12 -16.28 1.67
CA ASN A 136 22.90 -17.06 0.46
C ASN A 136 21.52 -17.72 0.42
N ARG A 137 20.89 -17.96 1.58
CA ARG A 137 19.58 -18.62 1.71
C ARG A 137 18.42 -17.63 1.91
N ALA A 138 18.70 -16.32 1.87
CA ALA A 138 17.70 -15.28 2.12
C ALA A 138 16.45 -15.36 1.20
N LEU A 139 16.60 -15.86 -0.03
CA LEU A 139 15.53 -15.96 -1.03
C LEU A 139 15.00 -17.39 -1.23
N GLY A 140 15.39 -18.34 -0.36
CA GLY A 140 14.96 -19.73 -0.44
C GLY A 140 13.44 -19.93 -0.47
N PRO A 141 12.65 -19.24 0.37
CA PRO A 141 11.18 -19.32 0.33
C PRO A 141 10.59 -19.00 -1.03
N VAL A 142 10.93 -17.84 -1.61
CA VAL A 142 10.36 -17.45 -2.90
C VAL A 142 10.84 -18.36 -4.03
N GLN A 143 12.09 -18.83 -3.99
CA GLN A 143 12.62 -19.80 -4.96
C GLN A 143 11.82 -21.12 -4.95
N ALA A 144 11.57 -21.70 -3.78
CA ALA A 144 10.80 -22.94 -3.64
C ALA A 144 9.37 -22.78 -4.21
N ILE A 145 8.71 -21.68 -3.84
CA ILE A 145 7.34 -21.39 -4.27
C ILE A 145 7.28 -21.14 -5.78
N SER A 146 8.16 -20.29 -6.31
CA SER A 146 8.23 -19.98 -7.73
C SER A 146 8.52 -21.21 -8.58
N THR A 147 9.33 -22.15 -8.10
CA THR A 147 9.62 -23.42 -8.79
C THR A 147 8.36 -24.27 -8.95
N VAL A 148 7.61 -24.46 -7.87
CA VAL A 148 6.35 -25.22 -7.90
C VAL A 148 5.30 -24.52 -8.78
N VAL A 149 5.15 -23.21 -8.63
CA VAL A 149 4.21 -22.42 -9.45
C VAL A 149 4.56 -22.48 -10.93
N ASN A 150 5.82 -22.29 -11.30
CA ASN A 150 6.28 -22.39 -12.69
C ASN A 150 5.94 -23.76 -13.28
N SER A 151 6.19 -24.84 -12.53
CA SER A 151 5.92 -26.21 -12.98
C SER A 151 4.41 -26.46 -13.15
N LEU A 152 3.59 -26.07 -12.18
CA LEU A 152 2.13 -26.22 -12.25
C LEU A 152 1.52 -25.41 -13.41
N VAL A 153 1.96 -24.18 -13.61
CA VAL A 153 1.43 -23.29 -14.67
C VAL A 153 1.86 -23.78 -16.05
N ARG A 154 3.12 -24.22 -16.23
CA ARG A 154 3.60 -24.83 -17.48
C ARG A 154 2.80 -26.05 -17.89
N HIS A 155 2.39 -26.88 -16.93
CA HIS A 155 1.54 -28.05 -17.19
C HIS A 155 0.04 -27.73 -17.23
N GLY A 156 -0.35 -26.47 -17.00
CA GLY A 156 -1.73 -26.00 -17.06
C GLY A 156 -2.62 -26.44 -15.89
N LEU A 157 -2.02 -26.79 -14.76
CA LEU A 157 -2.71 -27.20 -13.53
C LEU A 157 -3.14 -25.97 -12.70
N LEU A 158 -3.93 -25.08 -13.29
CA LEU A 158 -4.27 -23.77 -12.71
C LEU A 158 -5.07 -23.87 -11.41
N ILE A 159 -5.96 -24.85 -11.28
CA ILE A 159 -6.74 -25.10 -10.05
C ILE A 159 -5.81 -25.52 -8.91
N GLN A 160 -4.82 -26.36 -9.20
CA GLN A 160 -3.80 -26.78 -8.23
C GLN A 160 -2.95 -25.57 -7.82
N THR A 161 -2.50 -24.75 -8.78
CA THR A 161 -1.77 -23.50 -8.48
C THR A 161 -2.57 -22.59 -7.57
N SER A 162 -3.87 -22.41 -7.83
CA SER A 162 -4.73 -21.56 -7.01
C SER A 162 -4.85 -22.06 -5.57
N LYS A 163 -5.07 -23.37 -5.38
CA LYS A 163 -5.18 -23.97 -4.04
C LYS A 163 -3.86 -23.91 -3.29
N PHE A 164 -2.75 -24.25 -3.96
CA PHE A 164 -1.40 -24.14 -3.42
C PHE A 164 -1.10 -22.72 -2.95
N MET A 165 -1.28 -21.73 -3.83
CA MET A 165 -1.00 -20.32 -3.52
C MET A 165 -1.88 -19.77 -2.42
N SER A 166 -3.16 -20.13 -2.39
CA SER A 166 -4.07 -19.75 -1.29
C SER A 166 -3.51 -20.21 0.06
N LYS A 167 -3.05 -21.47 0.14
CA LYS A 167 -2.50 -22.04 1.38
C LYS A 167 -1.13 -21.43 1.74
N VAL A 168 -0.28 -21.18 0.76
CA VAL A 168 1.02 -20.52 0.95
C VAL A 168 0.84 -19.09 1.47
N LEU A 169 0.02 -18.27 0.82
CA LEU A 169 -0.22 -16.88 1.22
C LEU A 169 -0.82 -16.76 2.62
N LEU A 170 -1.76 -17.64 2.97
CA LEU A 170 -2.28 -17.74 4.34
C LEU A 170 -1.20 -18.13 5.37
N THR A 171 -0.26 -19.00 4.97
CA THR A 171 0.85 -19.41 5.83
C THR A 171 1.82 -18.25 6.07
N PHE A 172 2.17 -17.47 5.05
CA PHE A 172 2.96 -16.25 5.20
C PHE A 172 2.31 -15.26 6.15
N GLU A 173 1.01 -14.99 5.95
CA GLU A 173 0.26 -14.08 6.82
C GLU A 173 0.33 -14.57 8.27
N ASN A 174 0.06 -15.85 8.52
CA ASN A 174 0.11 -16.42 9.86
C ASN A 174 1.52 -16.33 10.48
N ILE A 175 2.59 -16.57 9.71
CA ILE A 175 3.96 -16.47 10.23
C ILE A 175 4.28 -15.03 10.65
N VAL A 176 4.06 -14.06 9.76
CA VAL A 176 4.42 -12.66 10.02
C VAL A 176 3.61 -12.06 11.17
N MET A 177 2.32 -12.39 11.25
CA MET A 177 1.44 -11.89 12.32
C MET A 177 1.87 -12.37 13.70
N ASN A 178 2.40 -13.60 13.78
CA ASN A 178 2.80 -14.25 15.03
C ASN A 178 4.30 -14.12 15.35
N LEU A 179 5.06 -13.30 14.62
CA LEU A 179 6.46 -13.06 14.95
C LEU A 179 6.61 -12.55 16.40
N PRO A 180 7.56 -13.11 17.18
CA PRO A 180 7.97 -12.60 18.49
C PRO A 180 8.42 -11.13 18.41
N LYS A 181 8.32 -10.38 19.53
CA LYS A 181 8.63 -8.95 19.55
C LYS A 181 10.09 -8.65 19.21
N ASP A 182 10.99 -9.47 19.72
CA ASP A 182 12.44 -9.43 19.49
C ASP A 182 12.83 -9.78 18.05
N GLN A 183 12.04 -10.64 17.39
CA GLN A 183 12.27 -11.05 16.00
C GLN A 183 11.45 -10.26 14.97
N THR A 184 10.59 -9.33 15.41
CA THR A 184 9.64 -8.64 14.52
C THR A 184 10.35 -7.85 13.41
N MET A 185 11.50 -7.23 13.71
CA MET A 185 12.26 -6.47 12.72
C MET A 185 12.86 -7.39 11.64
N VAL A 186 13.78 -8.26 12.05
CA VAL A 186 14.56 -9.14 11.15
C VAL A 186 13.62 -10.12 10.43
N GLY A 187 12.72 -10.78 11.16
CA GLY A 187 11.76 -11.73 10.59
C GLY A 187 10.80 -11.08 9.60
N GLY A 188 10.30 -9.88 9.89
CA GLY A 188 9.40 -9.18 8.97
C GLY A 188 10.09 -8.75 7.68
N ILE A 189 11.31 -8.21 7.78
CA ILE A 189 12.12 -7.84 6.60
C ILE A 189 12.36 -9.07 5.73
N PHE A 190 12.78 -10.20 6.32
CA PHE A 190 13.03 -11.45 5.61
C PHE A 190 11.80 -11.93 4.82
N TRP A 191 10.64 -12.02 5.49
CA TRP A 191 9.42 -12.52 4.86
C TRP A 191 8.88 -11.58 3.79
N LEU A 192 8.92 -10.26 4.03
CA LEU A 192 8.50 -9.26 3.05
C LEU A 192 9.44 -9.23 1.85
N SER A 193 10.74 -9.45 2.03
CA SER A 193 11.71 -9.55 0.93
C SER A 193 11.40 -10.72 -0.01
N ASN A 194 10.91 -11.84 0.54
CA ASN A 194 10.47 -12.98 -0.25
C ASN A 194 9.13 -12.74 -0.93
N LEU A 195 8.15 -12.18 -0.22
CA LEU A 195 6.82 -11.89 -0.78
C LEU A 195 6.85 -10.81 -1.87
N SER A 196 7.71 -9.79 -1.75
CA SER A 196 7.81 -8.71 -2.74
C SER A 196 8.27 -9.20 -4.12
N ARG A 197 9.02 -10.31 -4.17
CA ARG A 197 9.54 -10.90 -5.41
C ARG A 197 8.53 -11.75 -6.17
N PHE A 198 7.46 -12.18 -5.51
CA PHE A 198 6.51 -13.09 -6.13
C PHE A 198 5.64 -12.42 -7.20
N PRO A 199 5.05 -11.21 -7.00
CA PRO A 199 4.28 -10.57 -8.08
C PRO A 199 5.10 -10.27 -9.34
N PRO A 200 6.36 -9.78 -9.27
CA PRO A 200 7.22 -9.64 -10.45
C PRO A 200 7.51 -10.95 -11.16
N PHE A 201 7.72 -12.03 -10.39
CA PHE A 201 7.85 -13.37 -10.96
C PHE A 201 6.59 -13.78 -11.75
N VAL A 202 5.39 -13.57 -11.17
CA VAL A 202 4.12 -13.84 -11.87
C VAL A 202 3.96 -12.95 -13.10
N ALA A 203 4.38 -11.68 -13.01
CA ALA A 203 4.37 -10.76 -14.15
C ALA A 203 5.27 -11.24 -15.29
N ASN A 204 6.46 -11.74 -14.97
CA ASN A 204 7.36 -12.34 -15.95
C ASN A 204 6.76 -13.61 -16.58
N GLN A 205 6.09 -14.46 -15.79
CA GLN A 205 5.44 -15.67 -16.30
C GLN A 205 4.35 -15.35 -17.35
N LYS A 206 3.64 -14.21 -17.24
CA LYS A 206 2.65 -13.79 -18.25
C LYS A 206 3.27 -13.62 -19.64
N THR A 207 4.50 -13.12 -19.71
CA THR A 207 5.19 -12.86 -21.00
C THR A 207 5.36 -14.14 -21.84
N LEU A 208 5.44 -15.31 -21.21
CA LEU A 208 5.53 -16.62 -21.88
C LEU A 208 4.25 -17.00 -22.62
N TYR A 209 3.12 -16.41 -22.25
CA TYR A 209 1.80 -16.71 -22.80
C TYR A 209 1.23 -15.56 -23.65
N ASP A 210 1.80 -14.35 -23.54
CA ASP A 210 1.37 -13.17 -24.31
C ASP A 210 1.59 -13.32 -25.83
N GLY A 211 2.68 -13.96 -26.26
CA GLY A 211 3.00 -14.16 -27.69
C GLY A 211 2.14 -15.20 -28.40
N ASN A 212 1.51 -16.12 -27.65
CA ASN A 212 0.71 -17.23 -28.16
C ASN A 212 -0.80 -17.03 -27.98
N GLY A 213 -1.25 -15.81 -27.62
CA GLY A 213 -2.62 -15.46 -27.20
C GLY A 213 -3.77 -15.68 -28.21
N LYS A 214 -3.55 -16.47 -29.28
CA LYS A 214 -4.59 -17.00 -30.16
C LYS A 214 -5.20 -18.31 -29.64
N ASP A 215 -4.52 -19.05 -28.77
CA ASP A 215 -5.08 -20.25 -28.12
C ASP A 215 -5.87 -19.87 -26.87
N GLU A 216 -7.11 -20.37 -26.77
CA GLU A 216 -7.99 -20.22 -25.60
C GLU A 216 -7.30 -20.71 -24.32
N LYS A 217 -6.41 -21.71 -24.45
CA LYS A 217 -5.58 -22.24 -23.37
C LYS A 217 -4.62 -21.21 -22.77
N ASP A 218 -3.95 -20.43 -23.61
CA ASP A 218 -3.03 -19.38 -23.19
C ASP A 218 -3.79 -18.18 -22.62
N ARG A 219 -4.96 -17.86 -23.19
CA ARG A 219 -5.85 -16.83 -22.65
C ARG A 219 -6.29 -17.13 -21.21
N LEU A 220 -6.70 -18.37 -20.92
CA LEU A 220 -7.10 -18.77 -19.57
C LEU A 220 -5.93 -18.71 -18.58
N ALA A 221 -4.72 -19.10 -19.00
CA ALA A 221 -3.53 -18.98 -18.18
C ALA A 221 -3.19 -17.51 -17.87
N LEU A 222 -3.25 -16.62 -18.87
CA LEU A 222 -3.04 -15.17 -18.70
C LEU A 222 -4.03 -14.55 -17.72
N LEU A 223 -5.32 -14.87 -17.85
CA LEU A 223 -6.36 -14.39 -16.93
C LEU A 223 -6.07 -14.80 -15.48
N TYR A 224 -5.71 -16.08 -15.27
CA TYR A 224 -5.39 -16.58 -13.95
C TYR A 224 -4.12 -15.95 -13.37
N LEU A 225 -3.04 -15.83 -14.17
CA LEU A 225 -1.80 -15.19 -13.72
C LEU A 225 -2.01 -13.72 -13.35
N ASN A 226 -2.88 -13.01 -14.08
CA ASN A 226 -3.27 -11.64 -13.71
C ASN A 226 -4.07 -11.60 -12.39
N GLU A 227 -4.97 -12.56 -12.14
CA GLU A 227 -5.65 -12.66 -10.84
C GLU A 227 -4.64 -12.93 -9.71
N LEU A 228 -3.72 -13.88 -9.93
CA LEU A 228 -2.69 -14.27 -8.97
C LEU A 228 -1.74 -13.11 -8.63
N GLU A 229 -1.29 -12.33 -9.61
CA GLU A 229 -0.47 -11.14 -9.37
C GLU A 229 -1.20 -10.15 -8.46
N ASN A 230 -2.46 -9.84 -8.78
CA ASN A 230 -3.24 -8.87 -8.01
C ASN A 230 -3.61 -9.38 -6.60
N GLU A 231 -3.84 -10.68 -6.43
CA GLU A 231 -4.04 -11.29 -5.11
C GLU A 231 -2.76 -11.25 -4.28
N SER A 232 -1.62 -11.57 -4.89
CA SER A 232 -0.31 -11.56 -4.23
C SER A 232 0.08 -10.15 -3.77
N VAL A 233 -0.15 -9.12 -4.60
CA VAL A 233 0.06 -7.71 -4.21
C VAL A 233 -0.84 -7.32 -3.04
N ARG A 234 -2.12 -7.71 -3.06
CA ARG A 234 -3.06 -7.41 -1.97
C ARG A 234 -2.66 -8.05 -0.65
N VAL A 235 -2.24 -9.31 -0.66
CA VAL A 235 -1.75 -10.00 0.53
C VAL A 235 -0.45 -9.36 1.03
N PHE A 236 0.47 -9.02 0.13
CA PHE A 236 1.67 -8.27 0.49
C PHE A 236 1.33 -6.96 1.22
N ASP A 237 0.50 -6.11 0.60
CA ASP A 237 0.15 -4.80 1.15
C ASP A 237 -0.49 -4.93 2.54
N LYS A 238 -1.38 -5.90 2.72
CA LYS A 238 -2.01 -6.20 4.01
C LYS A 238 -0.96 -6.60 5.07
N ILE A 239 -0.12 -7.58 4.77
CA ILE A 239 0.90 -8.07 5.71
C ILE A 239 1.89 -6.95 6.05
N TYR A 240 2.36 -6.23 5.04
CA TYR A 240 3.28 -5.10 5.16
C TYR A 240 2.74 -4.02 6.09
N SER A 241 1.52 -3.53 5.83
CA SER A 241 0.93 -2.44 6.63
C SER A 241 0.76 -2.84 8.09
N ILE A 242 0.27 -4.06 8.35
CA ILE A 242 0.11 -4.55 9.73
C ILE A 242 1.48 -4.70 10.42
N TRP A 243 2.45 -5.29 9.72
CA TRP A 243 3.80 -5.47 10.25
C TRP A 243 4.47 -4.14 10.57
N LEU A 244 4.44 -3.18 9.64
CA LEU A 244 5.11 -1.89 9.82
C LEU A 244 4.52 -1.11 10.99
N VAL A 245 3.19 -1.07 11.10
CA VAL A 245 2.52 -0.44 12.26
C VAL A 245 2.90 -1.14 13.57
N LYS A 246 2.91 -2.49 13.59
CA LYS A 246 3.29 -3.27 14.78
C LYS A 246 4.75 -2.99 15.18
N LEU A 247 5.68 -3.02 14.23
CA LEU A 247 7.09 -2.73 14.45
C LEU A 247 7.29 -1.31 14.96
N MET A 248 6.78 -0.31 14.23
CA MET A 248 7.01 1.08 14.57
C MET A 248 6.34 1.48 15.88
N LYS A 249 5.20 0.89 16.23
CA LYS A 249 4.60 1.08 17.56
C LYS A 249 5.52 0.60 18.68
N HIS A 250 6.12 -0.58 18.53
CA HIS A 250 7.04 -1.14 19.52
C HIS A 250 8.33 -0.30 19.61
N VAL A 251 8.93 0.04 18.47
CA VAL A 251 10.15 0.87 18.40
C VAL A 251 9.92 2.25 19.00
N SER A 252 8.80 2.90 18.66
CA SER A 252 8.49 4.25 19.14
C SER A 252 8.32 4.32 20.66
N VAL A 253 7.77 3.27 21.27
CA VAL A 253 7.66 3.15 22.73
C VAL A 253 9.02 2.85 23.35
N ASN A 254 9.77 1.88 22.84
CA ASN A 254 11.06 1.50 23.44
C ASN A 254 12.12 2.59 23.37
N MET A 255 12.09 3.43 22.33
CA MET A 255 13.02 4.55 22.14
C MET A 255 12.45 5.88 22.62
N ASN A 256 11.23 5.90 23.17
CA ASN A 256 10.53 7.12 23.59
C ASN A 256 10.54 8.22 22.51
N ILE A 257 10.28 7.86 21.25
CA ILE A 257 10.42 8.78 20.10
C ILE A 257 9.53 10.02 20.27
N SER A 258 8.29 9.84 20.71
CA SER A 258 7.37 10.96 20.92
C SER A 258 7.91 11.95 21.96
N GLU A 259 8.40 11.46 23.11
CA GLU A 259 8.93 12.30 24.18
C GLU A 259 10.23 13.01 23.76
N LEU A 260 11.12 12.30 23.06
CA LEU A 260 12.34 12.90 22.51
C LEU A 260 12.03 14.04 21.54
N MET A 261 11.01 13.86 20.71
CA MET A 261 10.66 14.82 19.66
C MET A 261 9.83 16.01 20.19
N LEU A 262 8.97 15.79 21.18
CA LEU A 262 7.91 16.72 21.58
C LEU A 262 7.94 17.20 23.04
N ASP A 263 8.64 16.55 23.96
CA ASP A 263 8.65 16.98 25.38
C ASP A 263 9.65 18.13 25.58
N GLU A 264 9.18 19.24 26.17
CA GLU A 264 10.05 20.38 26.50
C GLU A 264 11.22 19.99 27.43
N LYS A 265 11.04 18.98 28.28
CA LYS A 265 12.08 18.52 29.21
C LYS A 265 13.26 17.89 28.48
N THR A 266 13.00 17.20 27.37
CA THR A 266 14.03 16.54 26.55
C THR A 266 14.72 17.51 25.60
N PHE A 267 14.34 18.80 25.61
CA PHE A 267 14.98 19.80 24.78
C PHE A 267 16.39 20.22 25.26
N THR A 268 16.79 19.74 26.43
CA THR A 268 18.14 19.91 26.99
C THR A 268 18.95 18.60 26.89
N ASN A 269 20.28 18.65 27.04
CA ASN A 269 21.14 17.45 26.96
C ASN A 269 20.67 16.41 27.99
N PRO A 270 20.38 15.13 27.61
CA PRO A 270 21.12 14.26 26.67
C PRO A 270 20.42 13.97 25.31
N ARG A 271 19.77 14.99 24.71
CA ARG A 271 19.11 14.89 23.40
C ARG A 271 19.93 14.16 22.31
N ASP A 272 21.19 14.56 22.13
CA ASP A 272 22.03 14.04 21.04
C ASP A 272 22.35 12.54 21.18
N GLU A 273 22.51 12.05 22.42
CA GLU A 273 22.75 10.63 22.71
C GLU A 273 21.54 9.78 22.28
N LYS A 274 20.32 10.26 22.55
CA LYS A 274 19.08 9.59 22.14
C LYS A 274 18.90 9.55 20.62
N PHE A 275 19.25 10.63 19.92
CA PHE A 275 19.28 10.60 18.45
C PHE A 275 20.37 9.69 17.89
N ALA A 276 21.48 9.47 18.62
CA ALA A 276 22.48 8.48 18.24
C ALA A 276 21.94 7.04 18.39
N GLU A 277 21.20 6.74 19.45
CA GLU A 277 20.51 5.45 19.62
C GLU A 277 19.54 5.16 18.46
N ILE A 278 18.75 6.15 18.04
CA ILE A 278 17.84 6.03 16.89
C ILE A 278 18.62 5.77 15.61
N ARG A 279 19.73 6.49 15.36
CA ARG A 279 20.58 6.26 14.18
C ARG A 279 21.14 4.85 14.14
N VAL A 280 21.66 4.35 15.27
CA VAL A 280 22.15 2.97 15.37
C VAL A 280 21.05 1.95 15.05
N PHE A 281 19.82 2.19 15.50
CA PHE A 281 18.69 1.33 15.12
C PHE A 281 18.39 1.39 13.63
N LEU A 282 18.33 2.58 13.04
CA LEU A 282 18.06 2.76 11.61
C LEU A 282 19.17 2.12 10.75
N ASP A 283 20.43 2.21 11.17
CA ASP A 283 21.57 1.56 10.50
C ASP A 283 21.46 0.02 10.56
N LYS A 284 21.04 -0.54 11.70
CA LYS A 284 20.76 -1.99 11.82
C LYS A 284 19.58 -2.40 10.93
N PHE A 285 18.54 -1.56 10.88
CA PHE A 285 17.36 -1.80 10.05
C PHE A 285 17.72 -1.80 8.55
N ASP A 286 18.53 -0.82 8.11
CA ASP A 286 19.08 -0.71 6.77
C ASP A 286 19.95 -1.92 6.40
N SER A 287 20.86 -2.29 7.30
CA SER A 287 21.75 -3.45 7.13
C SER A 287 20.95 -4.74 6.97
N ALA A 288 19.90 -4.96 7.77
CA ALA A 288 19.04 -6.13 7.65
C ALA A 288 18.30 -6.18 6.30
N MET A 289 17.86 -5.03 5.77
CA MET A 289 17.26 -4.98 4.43
C MET A 289 18.26 -5.31 3.33
N HIS A 290 19.52 -4.90 3.46
CA HIS A 290 20.58 -5.29 2.53
C HIS A 290 20.92 -6.78 2.63
N GLN A 291 21.07 -7.30 3.86
CA GLN A 291 21.35 -8.71 4.15
C GLN A 291 20.31 -9.63 3.52
N PHE A 292 19.01 -9.29 3.66
CA PHE A 292 17.92 -10.06 3.07
C PHE A 292 17.56 -9.64 1.65
N LYS A 293 18.44 -8.90 0.98
CA LYS A 293 18.33 -8.52 -0.43
C LYS A 293 17.01 -7.79 -0.74
N VAL A 294 16.50 -6.91 0.11
CA VAL A 294 15.28 -6.14 -0.22
C VAL A 294 15.57 -5.23 -1.43
N GLY A 295 14.72 -5.24 -2.46
CA GLY A 295 14.91 -4.42 -3.67
C GLY A 295 14.97 -2.91 -3.39
N GLY A 296 15.70 -2.16 -4.21
CA GLY A 296 15.99 -0.73 -3.96
C GLY A 296 14.74 0.14 -3.81
N THR A 297 13.83 0.07 -4.77
CA THR A 297 12.52 0.76 -4.75
C THR A 297 11.67 0.38 -3.54
N VAL A 298 11.72 -0.89 -3.11
CA VAL A 298 11.02 -1.38 -1.92
C VAL A 298 11.64 -0.79 -0.65
N ARG A 299 12.98 -0.75 -0.54
CA ARG A 299 13.66 -0.09 0.59
C ARG A 299 13.28 1.38 0.69
N THR A 300 13.31 2.10 -0.43
CA THR A 300 12.89 3.51 -0.50
C THR A 300 11.45 3.69 -0.02
N LYS A 301 10.52 2.83 -0.45
CA LYS A 301 9.14 2.85 0.06
C LYS A 301 9.08 2.64 1.58
N ILE A 302 9.83 1.67 2.10
CA ILE A 302 9.86 1.38 3.55
C ILE A 302 10.33 2.60 4.34
N TYR A 303 11.39 3.30 3.91
CA TYR A 303 11.83 4.54 4.57
C TYR A 303 10.74 5.62 4.56
N ASN A 304 10.08 5.81 3.42
CA ASN A 304 9.00 6.79 3.29
C ASN A 304 7.82 6.46 4.20
N ASP A 305 7.42 5.20 4.29
CA ASP A 305 6.30 4.77 5.12
C ASP A 305 6.64 4.79 6.62
N ILE A 306 7.89 4.55 7.01
CA ILE A 306 8.37 4.82 8.38
C ILE A 306 8.15 6.30 8.74
N LEU A 307 8.51 7.22 7.85
CA LEU A 307 8.27 8.64 8.06
C LEU A 307 6.77 8.97 8.11
N LYS A 308 5.94 8.39 7.23
CA LYS A 308 4.48 8.56 7.29
C LYS A 308 3.90 8.09 8.62
N TYR A 309 4.38 6.96 9.15
CA TYR A 309 3.99 6.50 10.49
C TYR A 309 4.40 7.51 11.57
N LEU A 310 5.67 7.94 11.57
CA LEU A 310 6.17 8.90 12.55
C LEU A 310 5.42 10.23 12.48
N ASN A 311 5.03 10.67 11.29
CA ASN A 311 4.21 11.85 11.11
C ASN A 311 2.85 11.75 11.81
N VAL A 312 2.16 10.61 11.67
CA VAL A 312 0.89 10.36 12.35
C VAL A 312 1.09 10.32 13.87
N LEU A 313 2.12 9.61 14.34
CA LEU A 313 2.46 9.54 15.75
C LEU A 313 2.71 10.94 16.34
N LEU A 314 3.63 11.69 15.74
CA LEU A 314 4.06 12.99 16.23
C LEU A 314 2.94 14.02 16.16
N PHE A 315 2.17 14.04 15.07
CA PHE A 315 1.03 14.94 14.98
C PHE A 315 -0.03 14.63 16.03
N ASN A 316 -0.43 13.36 16.19
CA ASN A 316 -1.44 12.98 17.16
C ASN A 316 -0.98 13.29 18.60
N ASP A 317 0.29 13.04 18.92
CA ASP A 317 0.86 13.34 20.23
C ASP A 317 1.05 14.84 20.48
N LEU A 318 1.36 15.63 19.43
CA LEU A 318 1.38 17.09 19.51
C LEU A 318 0.01 17.63 19.95
N ILE A 319 -1.07 17.07 19.42
CA ILE A 319 -2.43 17.50 19.78
C ILE A 319 -2.86 16.92 21.14
N THR A 320 -2.48 15.69 21.47
CA THR A 320 -3.03 15.03 22.67
C THR A 320 -2.17 15.19 23.92
N LYS A 321 -0.85 15.04 23.80
CA LYS A 321 0.09 15.01 24.93
C LYS A 321 0.69 16.37 25.25
N CYS A 322 0.73 17.30 24.29
CA CYS A 322 1.31 18.63 24.52
C CYS A 322 0.23 19.61 25.00
N PRO A 323 0.26 20.07 26.27
CA PRO A 323 -0.80 20.90 26.84
C PRO A 323 -0.71 22.36 26.37
N THR A 324 0.49 22.85 26.09
CA THR A 324 0.78 24.23 25.75
C THR A 324 1.77 24.28 24.60
N LEU A 325 1.48 25.08 23.59
CA LEU A 325 2.33 25.28 22.41
C LEU A 325 2.72 26.76 22.31
N ASN A 326 3.90 27.04 21.77
CA ASN A 326 4.37 28.41 21.51
C ASN A 326 5.42 28.40 20.40
N TRP A 327 5.87 29.59 19.97
CA TRP A 327 6.84 29.68 18.88
C TRP A 327 8.22 29.08 19.23
N LYS A 328 8.67 29.16 20.49
CA LYS A 328 9.94 28.56 20.94
C LYS A 328 9.86 27.04 20.91
N TYR A 329 8.75 26.49 21.39
CA TYR A 329 8.42 25.08 21.29
C TYR A 329 8.48 24.62 19.83
N GLY A 330 7.81 25.35 18.93
CA GLY A 330 7.88 25.06 17.50
C GLY A 330 9.31 25.09 16.96
N HIS A 331 10.14 26.03 17.39
CA HIS A 331 11.54 26.09 16.96
C HIS A 331 12.36 24.87 17.41
N GLU A 332 12.18 24.42 18.65
CA GLU A 332 12.88 23.23 19.17
C GLU A 332 12.41 21.94 18.49
N VAL A 333 11.11 21.76 18.26
CA VAL A 333 10.61 20.60 17.51
C VAL A 333 11.12 20.59 16.07
N ASP A 334 11.24 21.75 15.38
CA ASP A 334 11.83 21.80 14.04
C ASP A 334 13.31 21.42 14.02
N LYS A 335 14.07 21.69 15.11
CA LYS A 335 15.44 21.18 15.26
C LYS A 335 15.47 19.67 15.41
N ASN A 336 14.60 19.11 16.25
CA ASN A 336 14.46 17.66 16.44
C ASN A 336 14.09 16.96 15.12
N ILE A 337 13.15 17.53 14.35
CA ILE A 337 12.81 17.06 13.01
C ILE A 337 14.04 17.07 12.11
N LYS A 338 14.84 18.15 12.07
CA LYS A 338 16.08 18.19 11.27
C LYS A 338 17.07 17.09 11.66
N GLN A 339 17.26 16.85 12.96
CA GLN A 339 18.15 15.79 13.43
C GLN A 339 17.67 14.39 13.01
N LEU A 340 16.37 14.11 13.12
CA LEU A 340 15.77 12.86 12.63
C LEU A 340 15.94 12.71 11.11
N MET A 341 15.65 13.78 10.37
CA MET A 341 15.67 13.77 8.90
C MET A 341 17.06 13.56 8.30
N ALA A 342 18.12 13.94 9.02
CA ALA A 342 19.50 13.80 8.54
C ALA A 342 19.87 12.37 8.13
N TRP A 343 19.22 11.35 8.69
CA TRP A 343 19.42 9.95 8.30
C TRP A 343 18.64 9.56 7.03
N PHE A 344 17.44 10.11 6.84
CA PHE A 344 16.54 9.75 5.74
C PHE A 344 16.83 10.51 4.44
N GLU A 345 17.25 11.78 4.53
CA GLU A 345 17.47 12.64 3.36
C GLU A 345 18.43 12.04 2.32
N PRO A 346 19.55 11.38 2.69
CA PRO A 346 20.43 10.74 1.72
C PRO A 346 19.87 9.45 1.10
N LYS A 347 18.80 8.87 1.64
CA LYS A 347 18.27 7.54 1.27
C LYS A 347 16.98 7.57 0.46
N THR A 348 16.24 8.68 0.49
CA THR A 348 15.01 8.83 -0.28
C THR A 348 14.78 10.29 -0.67
N ASP A 349 14.39 10.49 -1.92
CA ASP A 349 13.90 11.78 -2.37
C ASP A 349 12.59 12.13 -1.66
N GLY A 350 12.37 13.43 -1.44
CA GLY A 350 11.13 13.91 -0.86
C GLY A 350 10.89 13.47 0.59
N ALA A 351 11.90 13.00 1.32
CA ALA A 351 11.77 12.46 2.68
C ALA A 351 10.92 13.36 3.60
N ARG A 352 11.16 14.68 3.59
CA ARG A 352 10.46 15.67 4.42
C ARG A 352 8.96 15.76 4.11
N SER A 353 8.54 15.44 2.89
CA SER A 353 7.13 15.45 2.48
C SER A 353 6.30 14.39 3.21
N ASN A 354 6.93 13.30 3.68
CA ASN A 354 6.24 12.27 4.47
C ASN A 354 5.95 12.72 5.91
N LEU A 355 6.60 13.79 6.40
CA LEU A 355 6.36 14.42 7.71
C LEU A 355 5.48 15.68 7.61
N ILE A 356 4.78 15.88 6.50
CA ILE A 356 4.23 17.21 6.17
C ILE A 356 3.24 17.75 7.20
N GLN A 357 2.38 16.92 7.79
CA GLN A 357 1.41 17.36 8.81
C GLN A 357 2.13 17.87 10.07
N THR A 358 3.14 17.14 10.55
CA THR A 358 3.96 17.56 11.69
C THR A 358 4.76 18.82 11.36
N VAL A 359 5.39 18.86 10.19
CA VAL A 359 6.19 20.01 9.72
C VAL A 359 5.32 21.26 9.61
N GLN A 360 4.15 21.18 8.97
CA GLN A 360 3.24 22.32 8.85
C GLN A 360 2.70 22.76 10.21
N SER A 361 2.37 21.83 11.09
CA SER A 361 1.92 22.13 12.47
C SER A 361 2.96 22.96 13.22
N VAL A 362 4.22 22.56 13.11
CA VAL A 362 5.34 23.27 13.73
C VAL A 362 5.57 24.64 13.07
N LYS A 363 5.41 24.74 11.75
CA LYS A 363 5.53 26.03 11.04
C LYS A 363 4.42 27.00 11.43
N ILE A 364 3.18 26.54 11.64
CA ILE A 364 2.09 27.37 12.18
C ILE A 364 2.51 28.04 13.50
N LEU A 365 3.13 27.28 14.41
CA LEU A 365 3.58 27.80 15.71
C LEU A 365 4.69 28.86 15.57
N GLN A 366 5.52 28.78 14.53
CA GLN A 366 6.63 29.70 14.30
C GLN A 366 6.22 31.00 13.61
N MET A 367 4.98 31.09 13.11
CA MET A 367 4.49 32.28 12.41
C MET A 367 3.83 33.27 13.36
N LYS A 368 4.04 34.57 13.10
CA LYS A 368 3.35 35.64 13.81
C LYS A 368 1.95 35.83 13.23
N ILE A 369 0.96 35.17 13.80
CA ILE A 369 -0.44 35.30 13.37
C ILE A 369 -1.09 36.45 14.15
N GLY A 370 -0.99 37.67 13.63
CA GLY A 370 -1.53 38.87 14.29
C GLY A 370 -2.85 39.40 13.72
N ASN A 371 -3.23 39.01 12.50
CA ASN A 371 -4.36 39.60 11.77
C ASN A 371 -5.14 38.54 10.98
N LEU A 372 -6.48 38.61 11.00
CA LEU A 372 -7.35 37.73 10.23
C LEU A 372 -7.11 37.80 8.71
N LYS A 373 -6.79 38.98 8.16
CA LYS A 373 -6.51 39.14 6.72
C LYS A 373 -5.25 38.36 6.32
N GLU A 374 -4.19 38.48 7.11
CA GLU A 374 -2.93 37.76 6.89
C GLU A 374 -3.12 36.26 7.09
N PHE A 375 -3.86 35.86 8.14
CA PHE A 375 -4.20 34.46 8.35
C PHE A 375 -4.90 33.84 7.14
N LYS A 376 -5.88 34.53 6.54
CA LYS A 376 -6.58 34.05 5.34
C LYS A 376 -5.67 33.89 4.12
N LEU A 377 -4.66 34.76 3.97
CA LEU A 377 -3.67 34.63 2.90
C LEU A 377 -2.75 33.43 3.12
N LEU A 378 -2.37 33.20 4.38
CA LEU A 378 -1.48 32.11 4.77
C LEU A 378 -2.18 30.75 4.84
N PHE A 379 -3.51 30.75 4.96
CA PHE A 379 -4.31 29.54 5.13
C PHE A 379 -4.05 28.51 4.02
N ASP A 380 -3.89 28.97 2.78
CA ASP A 380 -3.62 28.11 1.61
C ASP A 380 -2.23 27.45 1.64
N PHE A 381 -1.28 27.96 2.45
CA PHE A 381 0.03 27.33 2.60
C PHE A 381 -0.01 26.07 3.47
N TRP A 382 -1.02 25.91 4.34
CA TRP A 382 -1.16 24.75 5.22
C TRP A 382 -2.01 23.65 4.57
N TYR A 383 -1.65 23.29 3.33
CA TYR A 383 -2.40 22.37 2.49
C TYR A 383 -2.52 20.94 3.02
N ALA A 384 -1.71 20.54 4.01
CA ALA A 384 -1.73 19.19 4.55
C ALA A 384 -2.60 19.06 5.81
N LEU A 385 -3.09 20.18 6.35
CA LEU A 385 -3.88 20.24 7.57
C LEU A 385 -5.29 20.72 7.25
N ASN A 386 -6.29 20.02 7.75
CA ASN A 386 -7.68 20.47 7.63
C ASN A 386 -7.97 21.62 8.63
N PRO A 387 -9.05 22.39 8.44
CA PRO A 387 -9.39 23.50 9.33
C PRO A 387 -9.53 23.11 10.81
N ALA A 388 -10.04 21.91 11.11
CA ALA A 388 -10.23 21.43 12.48
C ALA A 388 -8.89 21.12 13.17
N GLN A 389 -7.92 20.59 12.43
CA GLN A 389 -6.55 20.36 12.91
C GLN A 389 -5.83 21.67 13.20
N ILE A 390 -5.92 22.66 12.30
CA ILE A 390 -5.34 24.00 12.51
C ILE A 390 -5.97 24.65 13.76
N GLN A 391 -7.29 24.54 13.91
CA GLN A 391 -8.00 25.03 15.09
C GLN A 391 -7.50 24.37 16.37
N ALA A 392 -7.32 23.04 16.38
CA ALA A 392 -6.83 22.30 17.54
C ALA A 392 -5.41 22.72 17.97
N ILE A 393 -4.52 23.02 17.01
CA ILE A 393 -3.17 23.53 17.28
C ILE A 393 -3.24 24.93 17.90
N LEU A 394 -3.99 25.84 17.28
CA LEU A 394 -4.06 27.24 17.70
C LEU A 394 -4.74 27.42 19.07
N LEU A 395 -5.70 26.57 19.42
CA LEU A 395 -6.34 26.57 20.74
C LEU A 395 -5.35 26.25 21.88
N LYS A 396 -4.23 25.58 21.58
CA LYS A 396 -3.18 25.27 22.55
C LYS A 396 -2.08 26.33 22.61
N TYR A 397 -2.11 27.32 21.72
CA TYR A 397 -1.07 28.35 21.66
C TYR A 397 -1.14 29.26 22.88
N LYS A 398 -0.03 29.37 23.62
CA LYS A 398 0.13 30.29 24.75
C LYS A 398 1.40 31.13 24.58
N PRO A 399 1.28 32.47 24.52
CA PRO A 399 2.43 33.37 24.43
C PRO A 399 3.48 33.11 25.51
N THR A 400 4.76 33.21 25.15
CA THR A 400 5.86 32.96 26.10
C THR A 400 6.25 34.21 26.90
N SER A 401 5.89 35.40 26.42
CA SER A 401 6.24 36.66 27.05
C SER A 401 5.03 37.58 27.21
N LYS A 402 5.07 38.49 28.19
CA LYS A 402 3.99 39.46 28.45
C LYS A 402 3.72 40.41 27.27
N ASN A 403 4.71 40.60 26.40
CA ASN A 403 4.63 41.51 25.26
C ASN A 403 4.16 40.82 23.96
N GLU A 404 3.97 39.50 24.01
CA GLU A 404 3.51 38.72 22.87
C GLU A 404 1.98 38.55 22.93
N VAL A 405 1.32 38.89 21.83
CA VAL A 405 -0.13 38.76 21.70
C VAL A 405 -0.48 37.31 21.35
N GLY A 406 -1.45 36.73 22.04
CA GLY A 406 -1.98 35.40 21.73
C GLY A 406 -2.75 35.38 20.41
N VAL A 407 -3.25 34.19 20.04
CA VAL A 407 -4.03 34.03 18.82
C VAL A 407 -5.32 34.87 18.91
N PRO A 408 -5.57 35.80 17.96
CA PRO A 408 -6.77 36.62 17.96
C PRO A 408 -8.06 35.80 17.94
N ASN A 409 -9.05 36.19 18.76
CA ASN A 409 -10.37 35.52 18.82
C ASN A 409 -11.09 35.52 17.46
N GLU A 410 -10.88 36.54 16.63
CA GLU A 410 -11.44 36.63 15.27
C GLU A 410 -11.00 35.45 14.39
N ILE A 411 -9.77 34.98 14.55
CA ILE A 411 -9.21 33.84 13.79
C ILE A 411 -9.81 32.53 14.30
N LEU A 412 -9.90 32.36 15.62
CA LEU A 412 -10.54 31.18 16.22
C LEU A 412 -12.02 31.07 15.81
N ASN A 413 -12.74 32.20 15.78
CA ASN A 413 -14.12 32.26 15.31
C ASN A 413 -14.25 31.96 13.82
N TYR A 414 -13.33 32.47 13.00
CA TYR A 414 -13.29 32.16 11.57
C TYR A 414 -13.10 30.66 11.33
N LEU A 415 -12.15 30.03 12.01
CA LEU A 415 -11.91 28.58 11.92
C LEU A 415 -13.11 27.77 12.41
N ALA A 416 -13.72 28.14 13.53
CA ALA A 416 -14.91 27.46 14.05
C ALA A 416 -16.07 27.49 13.04
N ASN A 417 -16.26 28.62 12.35
CA ASN A 417 -17.28 28.75 11.31
C ASN A 417 -16.94 27.94 10.06
N LEU A 418 -15.66 27.89 9.67
CA LEU A 418 -15.19 27.10 8.54
C LEU A 418 -15.41 25.59 8.79
N VAL A 419 -15.04 25.10 9.97
CA VAL A 419 -15.26 23.70 10.40
C VAL A 419 -16.76 23.35 10.39
N LYS A 420 -17.62 24.22 10.92
CA LYS A 420 -19.08 24.01 10.89
C LYS A 420 -19.61 23.94 9.46
N ARG A 421 -19.14 24.82 8.58
CA ARG A 421 -19.56 24.87 7.18
C ARG A 421 -19.17 23.60 6.43
N GLU A 422 -17.93 23.15 6.58
CA GLU A 422 -17.45 21.96 5.86
C GLU A 422 -18.09 20.66 6.39
N ASN A 423 -18.27 20.53 7.71
CA ASN A 423 -19.06 19.44 8.30
C ASN A 423 -20.51 19.41 7.83
N SER A 424 -21.06 20.53 7.36
CA SER A 424 -22.40 20.58 6.77
C SER A 424 -22.41 20.25 5.27
N ALA A 425 -21.26 20.33 4.61
CA ALA A 425 -21.12 20.16 3.15
C ALA A 425 -20.75 18.73 2.74
N LEU A 426 -20.06 17.97 3.60
CA LEU A 426 -19.61 16.61 3.33
C LEU A 426 -20.20 15.61 4.34
N PRO A 427 -20.52 14.37 3.93
CA PRO A 427 -20.95 13.33 4.86
C PRO A 427 -19.77 12.87 5.72
N GLY A 428 -19.79 13.25 7.01
CA GLY A 428 -18.77 12.90 8.00
C GLY A 428 -18.18 14.14 8.67
N LYS A 429 -17.95 14.06 9.99
CA LYS A 429 -17.24 15.13 10.70
C LYS A 429 -15.76 15.08 10.31
N MET A 430 -15.14 16.25 10.14
CA MET A 430 -13.69 16.37 10.01
C MET A 430 -12.99 15.65 11.15
N GLU A 431 -12.14 14.69 10.79
CA GLU A 431 -11.31 14.00 11.75
C GLU A 431 -10.09 14.86 12.11
N ILE A 432 -9.85 15.03 13.41
CA ILE A 432 -8.66 15.74 13.89
C ILE A 432 -7.48 14.77 13.93
N MET A 433 -7.68 13.57 14.49
CA MET A 433 -6.64 12.55 14.60
C MET A 433 -6.32 11.96 13.23
N LEU A 434 -5.03 11.76 12.97
CA LEU A 434 -4.56 11.08 11.77
C LEU A 434 -4.55 9.57 11.96
N THR A 435 -4.74 8.85 10.86
CA THR A 435 -4.54 7.41 10.74
C THR A 435 -3.38 7.15 9.80
N ALA A 436 -2.58 6.12 10.10
CA ALA A 436 -1.50 5.71 9.22
C ALA A 436 -2.07 4.85 8.09
N ASP A 437 -1.89 5.32 6.86
CA ASP A 437 -2.20 4.57 5.65
C ASP A 437 -1.00 4.63 4.69
N PHE A 438 -0.80 3.55 3.94
CA PHE A 438 0.36 3.37 3.08
C PHE A 438 -0.08 2.97 1.67
N ASP A 439 0.49 3.63 0.67
CA ASP A 439 0.19 3.32 -0.72
C ASP A 439 0.60 1.89 -1.08
N SER A 440 -0.09 1.31 -2.07
CA SER A 440 0.19 -0.05 -2.54
C SER A 440 1.63 -0.20 -3.06
N ILE A 441 2.24 -1.35 -2.78
CA ILE A 441 3.58 -1.72 -3.24
C ILE A 441 3.68 -1.81 -4.77
N LYS A 442 2.56 -1.94 -5.50
CA LYS A 442 2.54 -2.35 -6.92
C LYS A 442 3.54 -1.61 -7.83
N LYS A 443 3.71 -0.30 -7.64
CA LYS A 443 4.64 0.55 -8.43
C LYS A 443 6.11 0.43 -8.01
N HIS A 444 6.38 -0.23 -6.90
CA HIS A 444 7.71 -0.41 -6.33
C HIS A 444 8.25 -1.81 -6.56
N LEU A 445 7.49 -2.70 -7.19
CA LEU A 445 7.89 -4.08 -7.46
C LEU A 445 8.63 -4.27 -8.79
N HIS A 446 9.02 -3.19 -9.49
CA HIS A 446 9.60 -3.30 -10.84
C HIS A 446 11.01 -3.92 -10.88
N ASP A 447 11.74 -3.89 -9.76
CA ASP A 447 13.07 -4.48 -9.64
C ASP A 447 12.95 -5.87 -8.98
N GLY A 448 13.27 -6.96 -9.71
CA GLY A 448 13.54 -8.24 -9.04
C GLY A 448 13.10 -9.54 -9.72
N ALA A 449 12.47 -9.52 -10.89
CA ALA A 449 12.20 -10.77 -11.61
C ALA A 449 13.51 -11.49 -12.02
N ASP A 450 14.54 -10.72 -12.38
CA ASP A 450 15.87 -11.22 -12.75
C ASP A 450 16.74 -11.61 -11.54
N GLU A 451 16.30 -11.29 -10.32
CA GLU A 451 17.06 -11.50 -9.09
C GLU A 451 16.72 -12.80 -8.33
N ILE A 452 15.72 -13.58 -8.76
CA ILE A 452 15.49 -14.91 -8.18
C ILE A 452 16.54 -15.85 -8.80
N PRO A 453 17.58 -16.27 -8.06
CA PRO A 453 18.64 -17.10 -8.65
C PRO A 453 18.05 -18.41 -9.18
N ARG A 454 18.42 -18.78 -10.40
CA ARG A 454 18.08 -20.09 -10.98
C ARG A 454 18.97 -21.14 -10.33
N GLY A 455 18.39 -22.27 -9.93
CA GLY A 455 19.10 -23.32 -9.19
C GLY A 455 18.93 -23.14 -7.68
N PHE A 456 17.80 -23.62 -7.18
CA PHE A 456 17.55 -23.75 -5.75
C PHE A 456 17.97 -25.16 -5.34
N ASN A 457 19.03 -25.29 -4.53
CA ASN A 457 19.32 -26.56 -3.85
C ASN A 457 18.52 -26.57 -2.55
N ALA A 458 17.36 -27.21 -2.61
CA ALA A 458 16.39 -27.21 -1.54
C ALA A 458 16.77 -28.27 -0.50
N GLU A 459 17.75 -27.98 0.37
CA GLU A 459 18.07 -28.88 1.47
C GLU A 459 16.80 -29.16 2.31
N GLY A 460 16.34 -30.42 2.30
CA GLY A 460 15.15 -30.87 3.04
C GLY A 460 13.80 -30.78 2.31
N LEU A 461 13.76 -30.36 1.04
CA LEU A 461 12.54 -30.38 0.22
C LEU A 461 12.63 -31.47 -0.87
N THR A 462 12.36 -32.71 -0.48
CA THR A 462 12.45 -33.91 -1.33
C THR A 462 11.51 -33.82 -2.55
N ILE A 463 10.27 -33.40 -2.36
CA ILE A 463 9.29 -33.32 -3.46
C ILE A 463 9.66 -32.18 -4.41
N VAL A 464 10.04 -31.01 -3.88
CA VAL A 464 10.47 -29.87 -4.71
C VAL A 464 11.73 -30.21 -5.52
N ASN A 465 12.73 -30.87 -4.93
CA ASN A 465 13.93 -31.30 -5.66
C ASN A 465 13.58 -32.27 -6.78
N LYS A 466 12.68 -33.23 -6.53
CA LYS A 466 12.20 -34.15 -7.57
C LYS A 466 11.44 -33.43 -8.69
N ILE A 467 10.66 -32.39 -8.37
CA ILE A 467 10.04 -31.52 -9.38
C ILE A 467 11.12 -30.82 -10.23
N ILE A 468 12.20 -30.32 -9.62
CA ILE A 468 13.30 -29.65 -10.33
C ILE A 468 13.99 -30.62 -11.29
N GLU A 469 14.39 -31.79 -10.80
CA GLU A 469 15.06 -32.84 -11.58
C GLU A 469 14.23 -33.21 -12.81
N LEU A 470 12.98 -33.59 -12.61
CA LEU A 470 12.09 -34.02 -13.70
C LEU A 470 11.63 -32.88 -14.63
N SER A 471 11.87 -31.62 -14.26
CA SER A 471 11.60 -30.46 -15.13
C SER A 471 12.80 -30.07 -16.01
N LEU A 472 13.99 -30.63 -15.74
CA LEU A 472 15.22 -30.43 -16.51
C LEU A 472 15.45 -31.55 -17.54
N GLU A 473 14.91 -32.74 -17.27
CA GLU A 473 14.74 -33.86 -18.22
C GLU A 473 13.61 -33.56 -19.23
#